data_AF-B2WIL9-F1
#
_entry.id   AF-B2WIL9-F1
#
_cell.length_a   1.000
_cell.length_b   1.000
_cell.length_c   1.000
_cell.angle_alpha   90.00
_cell.angle_beta   90.00
_cell.angle_gamma   90.00
#
_symmetry.space_group_name_H-M   'P 1'
#
loop_
_entity.id
_entity.type
_entity.pdbx_description
1 polymer ?
#
loop_
_entity_poly.entity_id
_entity_poly.type
_entity_poly.pdbx_seq_one_letter_code
_entity_poly.pdbx_strand_id
1 'polypeptide(L)'
;MASDQPYAGPKALGFSKYAPQPMKFTFTNQFSSSSTTSVVPTAKNAIATKEQIAASKTNSQVAGNTTQHNPDVELAIAQGTVLKKEVEQHVADLSRTVSDKVVNTRRLLELVREKCPEATNATIDALWVELEGLFAAANDAKVALPEFLHKQRDSLGLHHTALLNETIRETEGELNIVRKKADIQNSLILQGHEAFRLHKTQTESKLKDLETLEERVSRLDLEKGELLTEIDSGSQQLKQERTQLSETKSKLQSLEKELEKLVDSKKQSEAEVAALRKEVAMYTKDDAAVQGTTDGFIAKLKSAADLLAKETDKTKALDAMIVELKEAEDIARLDADKAKKEHAALNTKYSNQTAEHSKLFMKLDEQTKQFNTLTIEVGRLQKHNSELKQRLTKLVDLEKEVIELRQAKASLSKQIDTLTSENEAMTADGRKAQTTLENALNEKKDLEKTVQTLKSEHAKVTSKLKGNAETIQALNFEKAELETAINQLKASMSMSPGGGGSPNPNLEDEMLAQVQKIRDLEHAVDEWTELAKRSYKEYRDLLPLSKQAEQYRQAALDKDDVVKNLELQLATVKAKASQSTGAGPTGGDARYWKSKYETLLANVGA
;
A
#
# COMPACT_ATOMS: atom_id res chain seq x y z
N MET A 1 71.74 -68.50 14.65
CA MET A 1 70.82 -68.38 15.81
C MET A 1 70.41 -66.92 15.90
N ALA A 2 69.13 -66.54 16.00
CA ALA A 2 67.92 -67.35 16.16
C ALA A 2 66.68 -66.73 15.45
N SER A 3 65.75 -67.61 15.07
CA SER A 3 64.29 -67.45 14.89
C SER A 3 63.69 -66.19 14.24
N ASP A 4 62.95 -66.44 13.14
CA ASP A 4 61.88 -65.58 12.61
C ASP A 4 60.80 -65.24 13.66
N GLN A 5 60.20 -64.04 13.54
CA GLN A 5 58.79 -63.81 13.91
C GLN A 5 58.07 -62.90 12.89
N PRO A 6 56.80 -63.18 12.57
CA PRO A 6 56.07 -62.50 11.51
C PRO A 6 55.37 -61.20 11.95
N TYR A 7 55.13 -60.35 10.96
CA TYR A 7 54.42 -59.07 11.01
C TYR A 7 53.04 -59.15 11.69
N ALA A 8 52.80 -58.25 12.66
CA ALA A 8 51.50 -58.05 13.30
C ALA A 8 50.99 -56.62 13.04
N GLY A 9 50.12 -56.45 12.05
CA GLY A 9 49.41 -55.19 11.82
C GLY A 9 48.44 -54.85 12.98
N PRO A 10 48.15 -53.56 13.23
CA PRO A 10 47.28 -53.16 14.33
C PRO A 10 45.85 -53.67 14.14
N LYS A 11 45.38 -54.43 15.14
CA LYS A 11 44.00 -54.98 15.20
C LYS A 11 42.98 -53.85 15.35
N ALA A 12 41.78 -54.09 14.83
CA ALA A 12 40.70 -53.10 14.73
C ALA A 12 40.34 -52.41 16.07
N LEU A 13 40.28 -51.08 16.03
CA LEU A 13 39.67 -50.24 17.07
C LEU A 13 38.13 -50.30 16.97
N GLY A 14 37.56 -51.47 17.27
CA GLY A 14 36.10 -51.70 17.33
C GLY A 14 35.39 -51.07 18.54
N PHE A 15 36.08 -50.26 19.34
CA PHE A 15 35.59 -49.65 20.58
C PHE A 15 35.76 -48.13 20.58
N SER A 16 35.07 -47.45 19.66
CA SER A 16 34.90 -45.98 19.71
C SER A 16 33.50 -45.64 20.23
N LYS A 17 33.42 -44.74 21.23
CA LYS A 17 32.16 -44.25 21.82
C LYS A 17 31.38 -43.28 20.90
N TYR A 18 31.76 -43.15 19.63
CA TYR A 18 31.26 -42.14 18.69
C TYR A 18 30.76 -42.72 17.36
N ALA A 19 30.35 -44.00 17.34
CA ALA A 19 29.64 -44.58 16.19
C ALA A 19 28.10 -44.39 16.36
N PRO A 20 27.37 -43.84 15.37
CA PRO A 20 25.93 -43.66 15.46
C PRO A 20 25.19 -45.00 15.36
N GLN A 21 24.18 -45.21 16.19
CA GLN A 21 23.33 -46.42 16.12
C GLN A 21 22.30 -46.33 14.98
N PRO A 22 21.97 -47.45 14.32
CA PRO A 22 20.90 -47.49 13.34
C PRO A 22 19.53 -47.41 14.03
N MET A 23 18.88 -46.24 13.94
CA MET A 23 17.51 -46.06 14.40
C MET A 23 16.55 -46.95 13.59
N LYS A 24 15.83 -47.84 14.29
CA LYS A 24 14.74 -48.63 13.71
C LYS A 24 13.51 -47.75 13.54
N PHE A 25 12.93 -47.74 12.34
CA PHE A 25 11.60 -47.18 12.12
C PHE A 25 10.53 -48.03 12.84
N THR A 26 9.66 -47.37 13.60
CA THR A 26 8.37 -47.92 14.02
C THR A 26 7.28 -46.88 13.75
N PHE A 27 6.41 -47.18 12.79
CA PHE A 27 5.17 -46.43 12.58
C PHE A 27 4.12 -46.91 13.59
N THR A 28 3.63 -46.01 14.43
CA THR A 28 2.43 -46.22 15.25
C THR A 28 1.52 -45.00 15.16
N ASN A 29 0.60 -45.03 14.19
CA ASN A 29 -0.54 -44.12 14.17
C ASN A 29 -1.59 -44.62 15.18
N GLN A 30 -1.88 -43.82 16.20
CA GLN A 30 -3.11 -43.92 16.99
C GLN A 30 -3.71 -42.53 17.13
N PHE A 31 -4.66 -42.19 16.25
CA PHE A 31 -5.63 -41.13 16.50
C PHE A 31 -6.89 -41.77 17.08
N SER A 32 -7.11 -41.57 18.38
CA SER A 32 -8.35 -41.96 19.05
C SER A 32 -9.40 -40.87 18.84
N SER A 33 -10.37 -41.11 17.95
CA SER A 33 -11.56 -40.27 17.80
C SER A 33 -12.67 -40.74 18.74
N SER A 34 -12.91 -40.00 19.81
CA SER A 34 -14.07 -40.19 20.69
C SER A 34 -15.35 -39.66 20.01
N SER A 35 -16.21 -40.56 19.55
CA SER A 35 -17.51 -40.22 18.98
C SER A 35 -18.54 -39.88 20.07
N THR A 36 -18.95 -38.62 20.17
CA THR A 36 -20.16 -38.23 20.89
C THR A 36 -21.36 -38.21 19.93
N THR A 37 -22.34 -39.08 20.19
CA THR A 37 -23.60 -39.15 19.45
C THR A 37 -24.51 -37.96 19.77
N SER A 38 -25.02 -37.26 18.76
CA SER A 38 -26.24 -36.45 18.91
C SER A 38 -27.02 -36.31 17.60
N VAL A 39 -28.25 -36.83 17.63
CA VAL A 39 -29.50 -36.45 16.94
C VAL A 39 -29.46 -36.03 15.45
N VAL A 40 -30.26 -36.75 14.66
CA VAL A 40 -30.59 -36.53 13.25
C VAL A 40 -31.38 -35.23 13.01
N PRO A 41 -30.99 -34.39 12.02
CA PRO A 41 -31.89 -33.46 11.35
C PRO A 41 -32.31 -33.95 9.95
N THR A 42 -33.48 -33.50 9.50
CA THR A 42 -34.20 -33.98 8.32
C THR A 42 -33.51 -33.64 6.98
N ALA A 43 -33.68 -34.50 5.97
CA ALA A 43 -32.89 -34.58 4.74
C ALA A 43 -33.08 -33.45 3.69
N LYS A 44 -33.08 -32.17 4.10
CA LYS A 44 -33.01 -31.01 3.17
C LYS A 44 -31.85 -30.04 3.43
N ASN A 45 -31.23 -30.05 4.61
CA ASN A 45 -30.10 -29.18 4.96
C ASN A 45 -28.83 -29.99 5.27
N ALA A 46 -28.39 -30.83 4.33
CA ALA A 46 -27.20 -31.66 4.50
C ALA A 46 -25.92 -30.84 4.23
N ILE A 47 -25.17 -30.51 5.29
CA ILE A 47 -23.81 -29.97 5.17
C ILE A 47 -22.90 -31.09 4.66
N ALA A 48 -22.17 -30.83 3.57
CA ALA A 48 -21.26 -31.82 2.99
C ALA A 48 -20.14 -32.16 3.97
N THR A 49 -20.04 -33.44 4.36
CA THR A 49 -18.96 -33.93 5.23
C THR A 49 -17.63 -34.00 4.48
N LYS A 50 -16.52 -33.94 5.24
CA LYS A 50 -15.14 -33.90 4.74
C LYS A 50 -14.80 -35.03 3.74
N GLU A 51 -15.50 -36.16 3.83
CA GLU A 51 -15.37 -37.32 2.94
C GLU A 51 -16.07 -37.14 1.58
N GLN A 52 -17.19 -36.42 1.50
CA GLN A 52 -17.94 -36.22 0.25
C GLN A 52 -17.19 -35.31 -0.74
N ILE A 53 -16.46 -34.31 -0.21
CA ILE A 53 -15.63 -33.41 -1.02
C ILE A 53 -14.38 -34.16 -1.53
N ALA A 54 -13.78 -35.02 -0.69
CA ALA A 54 -12.65 -35.85 -1.09
C ALA A 54 -13.02 -36.85 -2.22
N ALA A 55 -14.18 -37.51 -2.11
CA ALA A 55 -14.67 -38.44 -3.13
C ALA A 55 -14.98 -37.77 -4.49
N SER A 56 -15.26 -36.47 -4.50
CA SER A 56 -15.54 -35.70 -5.73
C SER A 56 -14.28 -35.45 -6.58
N LYS A 57 -13.09 -35.46 -5.98
CA LYS A 57 -11.82 -35.15 -6.67
C LYS A 57 -11.17 -36.34 -7.38
N THR A 58 -11.61 -37.57 -7.13
CA THR A 58 -10.98 -38.78 -7.71
C THR A 58 -11.33 -39.02 -9.19
N ASN A 59 -12.37 -38.38 -9.72
CA ASN A 59 -12.92 -38.65 -11.07
C ASN A 59 -12.82 -37.49 -12.07
N SER A 60 -12.08 -36.41 -11.79
CA SER A 60 -11.94 -35.27 -12.71
C SER A 60 -10.48 -34.84 -12.90
N GLN A 61 -9.73 -35.60 -13.71
CA GLN A 61 -8.55 -35.08 -14.38
C GLN A 61 -8.97 -34.21 -15.57
N VAL A 62 -9.29 -32.94 -15.32
CA VAL A 62 -9.30 -31.90 -16.35
C VAL A 62 -8.48 -30.72 -15.85
N ALA A 63 -7.43 -30.38 -16.60
CA ALA A 63 -6.53 -29.27 -16.26
C ALA A 63 -7.26 -27.93 -16.47
N GLY A 64 -7.28 -27.09 -15.43
CA GLY A 64 -7.81 -25.74 -15.49
C GLY A 64 -7.53 -24.98 -14.20
N ASN A 65 -6.74 -23.91 -14.31
CA ASN A 65 -6.23 -23.02 -13.25
C ASN A 65 -7.19 -22.71 -12.08
N THR A 66 -7.37 -23.65 -11.16
CA THR A 66 -7.91 -23.41 -9.82
C THR A 66 -6.74 -23.47 -8.84
N THR A 67 -6.52 -22.38 -8.10
CA THR A 67 -5.60 -22.34 -6.97
C THR A 67 -5.91 -23.49 -6.03
N GLN A 68 -4.93 -24.37 -5.84
CA GLN A 68 -5.09 -25.63 -5.12
C GLN A 68 -5.09 -25.35 -3.62
N HIS A 69 -6.21 -24.82 -3.12
CA HIS A 69 -6.36 -24.49 -1.71
C HIS A 69 -6.42 -25.75 -0.85
N ASN A 70 -5.92 -25.66 0.38
CA ASN A 70 -6.01 -26.73 1.39
C ASN A 70 -7.49 -27.16 1.55
N PRO A 71 -7.79 -28.47 1.68
CA PRO A 71 -9.17 -28.97 1.80
C PRO A 71 -9.98 -28.32 2.93
N ASP A 72 -9.35 -27.84 4.00
CA ASP A 72 -10.04 -27.11 5.08
C ASP A 72 -10.41 -25.66 4.68
N VAL A 73 -9.64 -25.03 3.79
CA VAL A 73 -10.00 -23.74 3.16
C VAL A 73 -11.15 -23.93 2.17
N GLU A 74 -11.13 -25.01 1.37
CA GLU A 74 -12.24 -25.35 0.47
C GLU A 74 -13.53 -25.66 1.23
N LEU A 75 -13.44 -26.36 2.36
CA LEU A 75 -14.57 -26.62 3.26
C LEU A 75 -15.13 -25.32 3.85
N ALA A 76 -14.27 -24.40 4.29
CA ALA A 76 -14.71 -23.10 4.81
C ALA A 76 -15.41 -22.25 3.72
N ILE A 77 -14.90 -22.27 2.48
CA ILE A 77 -15.55 -21.62 1.33
C ILE A 77 -16.90 -22.27 1.04
N ALA A 78 -16.98 -23.61 1.02
CA ALA A 78 -18.23 -24.34 0.82
C ALA A 78 -19.28 -23.98 1.88
N GLN A 79 -18.90 -23.99 3.17
CA GLN A 79 -19.77 -23.57 4.27
C GLN A 79 -20.22 -22.11 4.14
N GLY A 80 -19.33 -21.20 3.72
CA GLY A 80 -19.68 -19.80 3.43
C GLY A 80 -20.70 -19.66 2.30
N THR A 81 -20.59 -20.47 1.24
CA THR A 81 -21.59 -20.46 0.14
C THR A 81 -22.93 -21.07 0.54
N VAL A 82 -22.95 -22.07 1.43
CA VAL A 82 -24.19 -22.64 1.98
C VAL A 82 -24.88 -21.62 2.89
N LEU A 83 -24.14 -21.01 3.82
CA LEU A 83 -24.66 -19.95 4.70
C LEU A 83 -25.21 -18.77 3.89
N LYS A 84 -24.51 -18.35 2.83
CA LYS A 84 -25.00 -17.30 1.92
C LYS A 84 -26.38 -17.67 1.33
N LYS A 85 -26.57 -18.91 0.89
CA LYS A 85 -27.86 -19.39 0.38
C LYS A 85 -28.93 -19.47 1.47
N GLU A 86 -28.59 -19.90 2.68
CA GLU A 86 -29.53 -19.90 3.82
C GLU A 86 -30.02 -18.48 4.14
N VAL A 87 -29.12 -17.50 4.14
CA VAL A 87 -29.45 -16.08 4.36
C VAL A 87 -30.27 -15.51 3.19
N GLU A 88 -29.87 -15.76 1.93
CA GLU A 88 -30.62 -15.31 0.75
C GLU A 88 -32.05 -15.88 0.72
N GLN A 89 -32.22 -17.16 1.09
CA GLN A 89 -33.53 -17.80 1.21
C GLN A 89 -34.36 -17.17 2.34
N HIS A 90 -33.80 -17.01 3.54
CA HIS A 90 -34.51 -16.40 4.65
C HIS A 90 -34.91 -14.93 4.36
N VAL A 91 -34.07 -14.17 3.65
CA VAL A 91 -34.39 -12.80 3.22
C VAL A 91 -35.51 -12.80 2.17
N ALA A 92 -35.52 -13.75 1.23
CA ALA A 92 -36.59 -13.90 0.26
C ALA A 92 -37.93 -14.26 0.92
N ASP A 93 -37.93 -15.22 1.85
CA ASP A 93 -39.14 -15.66 2.56
C ASP A 93 -39.69 -14.57 3.49
N LEU A 94 -38.83 -13.81 4.16
CA LEU A 94 -39.22 -12.64 4.95
C LEU A 94 -39.81 -11.54 4.05
N SER A 95 -39.13 -11.20 2.95
CA SER A 95 -39.57 -10.15 2.02
C SER A 95 -40.92 -10.48 1.39
N ARG A 96 -41.13 -11.75 1.01
CA ARG A 96 -42.40 -12.26 0.52
C ARG A 96 -43.48 -12.18 1.58
N THR A 97 -43.22 -12.66 2.80
CA THR A 97 -44.18 -12.65 3.90
C THR A 97 -44.58 -11.21 4.27
N VAL A 98 -43.62 -10.30 4.38
CA VAL A 98 -43.90 -8.88 4.65
C VAL A 98 -44.68 -8.24 3.51
N SER A 99 -44.33 -8.51 2.24
CA SER A 99 -45.07 -8.01 1.07
C SER A 99 -46.51 -8.50 1.07
N ASP A 100 -46.73 -9.82 1.16
CA ASP A 100 -48.06 -10.44 1.11
C ASP A 100 -48.94 -9.93 2.27
N LYS A 101 -48.39 -9.87 3.49
CA LYS A 101 -49.12 -9.34 4.65
C LYS A 101 -49.41 -7.85 4.55
N VAL A 102 -48.45 -7.00 4.19
CA VAL A 102 -48.68 -5.53 4.05
C VAL A 102 -49.73 -5.23 2.97
N VAL A 103 -49.72 -5.95 1.84
CA VAL A 103 -50.74 -5.81 0.79
C VAL A 103 -52.12 -6.19 1.33
N ASN A 104 -52.23 -7.28 2.10
CA ASN A 104 -53.49 -7.68 2.73
C ASN A 104 -53.95 -6.66 3.79
N THR A 105 -53.06 -6.19 4.68
CA THR A 105 -53.40 -5.17 5.69
C THR A 105 -53.91 -3.90 5.02
N ARG A 106 -53.27 -3.45 3.94
CA ARG A 106 -53.71 -2.28 3.16
C ARG A 106 -55.10 -2.50 2.55
N ARG A 107 -55.34 -3.65 1.94
CA ARG A 107 -56.66 -4.01 1.37
C ARG A 107 -57.75 -4.07 2.44
N LEU A 108 -57.45 -4.57 3.63
CA LEU A 108 -58.37 -4.61 4.76
C LEU A 108 -58.66 -3.20 5.31
N LEU A 109 -57.64 -2.33 5.40
CA LEU A 109 -57.83 -0.91 5.76
C LEU A 109 -58.67 -0.14 4.72
N GLU A 110 -58.47 -0.41 3.43
CA GLU A 110 -59.27 0.16 2.34
C GLU A 110 -60.74 -0.31 2.43
N LEU A 111 -60.99 -1.60 2.72
CA LEU A 111 -62.33 -2.13 2.99
C LEU A 111 -63.02 -1.48 4.21
N VAL A 112 -62.30 -1.31 5.32
CA VAL A 112 -62.82 -0.60 6.50
C VAL A 112 -63.17 0.85 6.17
N ARG A 113 -62.36 1.52 5.35
CA ARG A 113 -62.58 2.92 4.93
C ARG A 113 -63.79 3.08 3.99
N GLU A 114 -64.02 2.12 3.09
CA GLU A 114 -65.17 2.15 2.17
C GLU A 114 -66.50 1.73 2.81
N LYS A 115 -66.48 0.92 3.88
CA LYS A 115 -67.67 0.33 4.50
C LYS A 115 -68.15 1.00 5.80
N CYS A 116 -67.48 2.04 6.29
CA CYS A 116 -67.94 2.77 7.47
C CYS A 116 -69.38 3.33 7.28
N PRO A 117 -70.31 3.08 8.22
CA PRO A 117 -70.09 2.61 9.59
C PRO A 117 -70.28 1.09 9.84
N GLU A 118 -70.50 0.25 8.83
CA GLU A 118 -70.77 -1.19 8.96
C GLU A 118 -69.49 -2.07 8.93
N ALA A 119 -68.40 -1.63 9.55
CA ALA A 119 -67.18 -2.42 9.66
C ALA A 119 -67.39 -3.63 10.58
N THR A 120 -67.70 -4.80 10.01
CA THR A 120 -67.89 -6.04 10.76
C THR A 120 -66.64 -6.43 11.58
N ASN A 121 -66.85 -6.92 12.81
CA ASN A 121 -65.76 -7.37 13.71
C ASN A 121 -64.77 -8.31 13.01
N ALA A 122 -65.26 -9.23 12.17
CA ALA A 122 -64.45 -10.16 11.38
C ALA A 122 -63.40 -9.48 10.47
N THR A 123 -63.64 -8.25 10.01
CA THR A 123 -62.67 -7.49 9.20
C THR A 123 -61.56 -6.89 10.06
N ILE A 124 -61.88 -6.52 11.31
CA ILE A 124 -60.93 -6.03 12.32
C ILE A 124 -60.10 -7.21 12.84
N ASP A 125 -60.73 -8.35 13.14
CA ASP A 125 -60.06 -9.58 13.54
C ASP A 125 -59.08 -10.08 12.45
N ALA A 126 -59.49 -10.04 11.18
CA ALA A 126 -58.61 -10.37 10.06
C ALA A 126 -57.40 -9.40 9.95
N LEU A 127 -57.61 -8.10 10.18
CA LEU A 127 -56.52 -7.12 10.20
C LEU A 127 -55.56 -7.36 11.37
N TRP A 128 -56.08 -7.75 12.53
CA TRP A 128 -55.27 -8.12 13.69
C TRP A 128 -54.41 -9.35 13.40
N VAL A 129 -54.98 -10.41 12.80
CA VAL A 129 -54.24 -11.62 12.39
C VAL A 129 -53.13 -11.32 11.36
N GLU A 130 -53.36 -10.41 10.40
CA GLU A 130 -52.30 -10.03 9.45
C GLU A 130 -51.17 -9.21 10.14
N LEU A 131 -51.49 -8.39 11.14
CA LEU A 131 -50.50 -7.69 11.96
C LEU A 131 -49.71 -8.65 12.87
N GLU A 132 -50.36 -9.59 13.53
CA GLU A 132 -49.69 -10.66 14.29
C GLU A 132 -48.76 -11.48 13.40
N GLY A 133 -49.18 -11.78 12.15
CA GLY A 133 -48.33 -12.43 11.15
C GLY A 133 -47.09 -11.62 10.78
N LEU A 134 -47.18 -10.29 10.68
CA LEU A 134 -46.02 -9.41 10.50
C LEU A 134 -45.09 -9.40 11.72
N PHE A 135 -45.65 -9.36 12.93
CA PHE A 135 -44.87 -9.43 14.17
C PHE A 135 -44.16 -10.78 14.34
N ALA A 136 -44.81 -11.89 13.98
CA ALA A 136 -44.19 -13.22 13.97
C ALA A 136 -43.00 -13.27 13.00
N ALA A 137 -43.19 -12.88 11.74
CA ALA A 137 -42.11 -12.87 10.74
C ALA A 137 -40.93 -11.95 11.13
N ALA A 138 -41.21 -10.79 11.75
CA ALA A 138 -40.17 -9.91 12.27
C ALA A 138 -39.43 -10.50 13.49
N ASN A 139 -40.11 -11.26 14.34
CA ASN A 139 -39.51 -11.92 15.49
C ASN A 139 -38.69 -13.15 15.07
N ASP A 140 -39.14 -13.92 14.09
CA ASP A 140 -38.40 -15.06 13.53
C ASP A 140 -37.09 -14.58 12.88
N ALA A 141 -37.13 -13.50 12.10
CA ALA A 141 -35.93 -12.87 11.53
C ALA A 141 -34.96 -12.36 12.61
N LYS A 142 -35.49 -11.83 13.73
CA LYS A 142 -34.70 -11.41 14.89
C LYS A 142 -34.04 -12.58 15.62
N VAL A 143 -34.66 -13.76 15.63
CA VAL A 143 -34.11 -14.99 16.24
C VAL A 143 -33.08 -15.66 15.32
N ALA A 144 -33.29 -15.65 14.00
CA ALA A 144 -32.38 -16.25 13.02
C ALA A 144 -31.06 -15.47 12.86
N LEU A 145 -31.09 -14.13 12.99
CA LEU A 145 -29.92 -13.28 12.78
C LEU A 145 -28.70 -13.65 13.68
N PRO A 146 -28.84 -13.84 15.01
CA PRO A 146 -27.75 -14.37 15.84
C PRO A 146 -27.18 -15.71 15.39
N GLU A 147 -28.01 -16.63 14.89
CA GLU A 147 -27.57 -17.94 14.40
C GLU A 147 -26.73 -17.81 13.12
N PHE A 148 -27.17 -16.99 12.16
CA PHE A 148 -26.41 -16.71 10.95
C PHE A 148 -25.06 -16.04 11.27
N LEU A 149 -25.01 -15.11 12.23
CA LEU A 149 -23.77 -14.50 12.68
C LEU A 149 -22.83 -15.51 13.37
N HIS A 150 -23.37 -16.49 14.10
CA HIS A 150 -22.58 -17.59 14.68
C HIS A 150 -21.97 -18.47 13.59
N LYS A 151 -22.80 -18.95 12.65
CA LYS A 151 -22.36 -19.72 11.47
C LYS A 151 -21.32 -18.96 10.64
N GLN A 152 -21.48 -17.65 10.46
CA GLN A 152 -20.53 -16.79 9.75
C GLN A 152 -19.19 -16.71 10.48
N ARG A 153 -19.22 -16.45 11.79
CA ARG A 153 -18.02 -16.40 12.64
C ARG A 153 -17.26 -17.73 12.60
N ASP A 154 -17.97 -18.86 12.60
CA ASP A 154 -17.35 -20.19 12.65
C ASP A 154 -16.75 -20.58 11.29
N SER A 155 -17.43 -20.27 10.18
CA SER A 155 -16.88 -20.40 8.83
C SER A 155 -15.65 -19.50 8.63
N LEU A 156 -15.70 -18.26 9.12
CA LEU A 156 -14.57 -17.33 9.09
C LEU A 156 -13.41 -17.84 9.96
N GLY A 157 -13.70 -18.38 11.14
CA GLY A 157 -12.73 -18.99 12.04
C GLY A 157 -12.02 -20.18 11.39
N LEU A 158 -12.79 -21.11 10.80
CA LEU A 158 -12.24 -22.25 10.05
C LEU A 158 -11.33 -21.78 8.91
N HIS A 159 -11.72 -20.75 8.15
CA HIS A 159 -10.90 -20.18 7.09
C HIS A 159 -9.57 -19.61 7.63
N HIS A 160 -9.60 -18.81 8.70
CA HIS A 160 -8.39 -18.24 9.29
C HIS A 160 -7.47 -19.31 9.88
N THR A 161 -8.02 -20.30 10.60
CA THR A 161 -7.24 -21.42 11.15
C THR A 161 -6.63 -22.28 10.04
N ALA A 162 -7.37 -22.55 8.97
CA ALA A 162 -6.85 -23.30 7.83
C ALA A 162 -5.75 -22.54 7.08
N LEU A 163 -5.90 -21.22 6.89
CA LEU A 163 -4.88 -20.36 6.29
C LEU A 163 -3.61 -20.30 7.16
N LEU A 164 -3.74 -20.08 8.47
CA LEU A 164 -2.62 -20.06 9.41
C LEU A 164 -1.87 -21.40 9.43
N ASN A 165 -2.60 -22.52 9.44
CA ASN A 165 -1.99 -23.86 9.40
C ASN A 165 -1.26 -24.14 8.08
N GLU A 166 -1.70 -23.56 6.96
CA GLU A 166 -0.96 -23.66 5.69
C GLU A 166 0.32 -22.81 5.72
N THR A 167 0.24 -21.55 6.18
CA THR A 167 1.44 -20.70 6.34
C THR A 167 2.47 -21.30 7.32
N ILE A 168 2.01 -21.92 8.41
CA ILE A 168 2.90 -22.66 9.32
C ILE A 168 3.57 -23.82 8.58
N ARG A 169 2.82 -24.63 7.82
CA ARG A 169 3.37 -25.75 7.03
C ARG A 169 4.36 -25.30 5.96
N GLU A 170 4.07 -24.20 5.27
CA GLU A 170 4.96 -23.58 4.28
C GLU A 170 6.27 -23.15 4.95
N THR A 171 6.21 -22.40 6.05
CA THR A 171 7.39 -21.95 6.79
C THR A 171 8.20 -23.09 7.41
N GLU A 172 7.56 -24.17 7.89
CA GLU A 172 8.24 -25.40 8.31
C GLU A 172 8.92 -26.12 7.14
N GLY A 173 8.29 -26.12 5.96
CA GLY A 173 8.85 -26.65 4.72
C GLY A 173 10.09 -25.89 4.28
N GLU A 174 10.02 -24.55 4.25
CA GLU A 174 11.16 -23.67 3.99
C GLU A 174 12.29 -23.87 5.00
N LEU A 175 11.97 -23.92 6.30
CA LEU A 175 12.95 -24.14 7.36
C LEU A 175 13.66 -25.50 7.20
N ASN A 176 12.94 -26.55 6.79
CA ASN A 176 13.51 -27.87 6.51
C ASN A 176 14.43 -27.84 5.27
N ILE A 177 14.07 -27.09 4.22
CA ILE A 177 14.93 -26.87 3.04
C ILE A 177 16.20 -26.11 3.43
N VAL A 178 16.08 -25.04 4.22
CA VAL A 178 17.23 -24.27 4.74
C VAL A 178 18.13 -25.14 5.60
N ARG A 179 17.56 -25.98 6.48
CA ARG A 179 18.32 -26.93 7.30
C ARG A 179 19.08 -27.94 6.46
N LYS A 180 18.43 -28.59 5.49
CA LYS A 180 19.09 -29.50 4.54
C LYS A 180 20.21 -28.81 3.75
N LYS A 181 20.00 -27.56 3.33
CA LYS A 181 21.03 -26.76 2.65
C LYS A 181 22.23 -26.49 3.58
N ALA A 182 22.00 -26.15 4.84
CA ALA A 182 23.05 -25.96 5.84
C ALA A 182 23.81 -27.27 6.13
N ASP A 183 23.11 -28.40 6.24
CA ASP A 183 23.71 -29.72 6.43
C ASP A 183 24.60 -30.12 5.23
N ILE A 184 24.14 -29.87 3.98
CA ILE A 184 24.93 -30.09 2.76
C ILE A 184 26.15 -29.17 2.72
N GLN A 185 26.00 -27.88 3.05
CA GLN A 185 27.12 -26.92 3.11
C GLN A 185 28.16 -27.33 4.17
N ASN A 186 27.70 -27.75 5.35
CA ASN A 186 28.58 -28.24 6.42
C ASN A 186 29.30 -29.54 6.01
N SER A 187 28.61 -30.47 5.35
CA SER A 187 29.22 -31.68 4.78
C SER A 187 30.30 -31.35 3.75
N LEU A 188 30.06 -30.36 2.88
CA LEU A 188 31.03 -29.93 1.87
C LEU A 188 32.25 -29.24 2.51
N ILE A 189 32.06 -28.44 3.56
CA ILE A 189 33.15 -27.82 4.34
C ILE A 189 34.01 -28.92 5.02
N LEU A 190 33.37 -29.91 5.64
CA LEU A 190 34.08 -31.03 6.27
C LEU A 190 34.87 -31.85 5.24
N GLN A 191 34.29 -32.15 4.08
CA GLN A 191 34.98 -32.83 2.98
C GLN A 191 36.15 -31.99 2.43
N GLY A 192 35.98 -30.66 2.32
CA GLY A 192 37.04 -29.73 1.94
C GLY A 192 38.20 -29.70 2.93
N HIS A 193 37.92 -29.70 4.24
CA HIS A 193 38.94 -29.82 5.28
C HIS A 193 39.67 -31.16 5.24
N GLU A 194 38.97 -32.27 4.98
CA GLU A 194 39.61 -33.58 4.84
C GLU A 194 40.51 -33.66 3.60
N ALA A 195 40.03 -33.18 2.45
CA ALA A 195 40.82 -33.10 1.23
C ALA A 195 42.07 -32.22 1.40
N PHE A 196 41.92 -31.06 2.08
CA PHE A 196 43.05 -30.19 2.40
C PHE A 196 44.05 -30.87 3.36
N ARG A 197 43.58 -31.60 4.36
CA ARG A 197 44.44 -32.37 5.28
C ARG A 197 45.22 -33.46 4.55
N LEU A 198 44.56 -34.20 3.66
CA LEU A 198 45.20 -35.22 2.82
C LEU A 198 46.27 -34.60 1.91
N HIS A 199 45.92 -33.52 1.20
CA HIS A 199 46.88 -32.77 0.38
C HIS A 199 48.08 -32.30 1.20
N LYS A 200 47.84 -31.71 2.38
CA LYS A 200 48.90 -31.28 3.30
C LYS A 200 49.84 -32.43 3.67
N THR A 201 49.31 -33.59 4.07
CA THR A 201 50.15 -34.76 4.39
C THR A 201 50.94 -35.29 3.19
N GLN A 202 50.38 -35.20 1.98
CA GLN A 202 51.08 -35.57 0.75
C GLN A 202 52.18 -34.57 0.37
N THR A 203 51.97 -33.26 0.61
CA THR A 203 53.00 -32.25 0.40
C THR A 203 54.11 -32.34 1.44
N GLU A 204 53.80 -32.65 2.70
CA GLU A 204 54.79 -32.84 3.76
C GLU A 204 55.68 -34.06 3.48
N SER A 205 55.14 -35.17 2.97
CA SER A 205 55.97 -36.32 2.57
C SER A 205 56.88 -35.98 1.40
N LYS A 206 56.35 -35.33 0.35
CA LYS A 206 57.14 -34.91 -0.82
C LYS A 206 58.22 -33.89 -0.46
N LEU A 207 57.96 -32.98 0.49
CA LEU A 207 58.95 -32.02 0.98
C LEU A 207 60.11 -32.77 1.64
N LYS A 208 59.81 -33.75 2.49
CA LYS A 208 60.82 -34.59 3.13
C LYS A 208 61.62 -35.43 2.12
N ASP A 209 60.97 -35.96 1.09
CA ASP A 209 61.65 -36.67 0.00
C ASP A 209 62.63 -35.73 -0.73
N LEU A 210 62.23 -34.47 -0.98
CA LEU A 210 63.12 -33.44 -1.55
C LEU A 210 64.28 -33.08 -0.62
N GLU A 211 64.06 -32.91 0.69
CA GLU A 211 65.14 -32.68 1.67
C GLU A 211 66.17 -33.83 1.63
N THR A 212 65.73 -35.10 1.62
CA THR A 212 66.67 -36.23 1.52
C THR A 212 67.40 -36.30 0.17
N LEU A 213 66.79 -35.80 -0.90
CA LEU A 213 67.42 -35.72 -2.22
C LEU A 213 68.46 -34.59 -2.27
N GLU A 214 68.18 -33.45 -1.64
CA GLU A 214 69.09 -32.31 -1.49
C GLU A 214 70.32 -32.68 -0.62
N GLU A 215 70.10 -33.40 0.49
CA GLU A 215 71.18 -33.99 1.28
C GLU A 215 72.03 -34.99 0.46
N ARG A 216 71.41 -35.76 -0.43
CA ARG A 216 72.10 -36.72 -1.29
C ARG A 216 72.91 -36.02 -2.38
N VAL A 217 72.36 -34.98 -3.02
CA VAL A 217 73.08 -34.15 -4.00
C VAL A 217 74.28 -33.47 -3.34
N SER A 218 74.07 -32.83 -2.18
CA SER A 218 75.14 -32.17 -1.42
C SER A 218 76.29 -33.12 -1.04
N ARG A 219 75.97 -34.38 -0.72
CA ARG A 219 76.95 -35.44 -0.44
C ARG A 219 77.71 -35.90 -1.67
N LEU A 220 77.03 -36.04 -2.82
CA LEU A 220 77.65 -36.39 -4.09
C LEU A 220 78.56 -35.25 -4.62
N ASP A 221 78.18 -33.99 -4.41
CA ASP A 221 79.04 -32.85 -4.74
C ASP A 221 80.30 -32.80 -3.85
N LEU A 222 80.19 -33.18 -2.57
CA LEU A 222 81.35 -33.33 -1.68
C LEU A 222 82.27 -34.48 -2.13
N GLU A 223 81.71 -35.68 -2.38
CA GLU A 223 82.44 -36.86 -2.86
C GLU A 223 83.13 -36.58 -4.21
N LYS A 224 82.47 -35.87 -5.12
CA LYS A 224 83.05 -35.38 -6.38
C LYS A 224 84.21 -34.41 -6.14
N GLY A 225 84.09 -33.53 -5.14
CA GLY A 225 85.17 -32.65 -4.71
C GLY A 225 86.39 -33.43 -4.20
N GLU A 226 86.16 -34.41 -3.33
CA GLU A 226 87.19 -35.32 -2.81
C GLU A 226 87.90 -36.06 -3.95
N LEU A 227 87.15 -36.69 -4.86
CA LEU A 227 87.69 -37.38 -6.04
C LEU A 227 88.51 -36.46 -6.96
N LEU A 228 88.10 -35.19 -7.15
CA LEU A 228 88.88 -34.22 -7.90
C LEU A 228 90.22 -33.91 -7.20
N THR A 229 90.23 -33.75 -5.88
CA THR A 229 91.48 -33.56 -5.12
C THR A 229 92.37 -34.80 -5.14
N GLU A 230 91.81 -36.01 -5.14
CA GLU A 230 92.55 -37.26 -5.28
C GLU A 230 93.22 -37.36 -6.66
N ILE A 231 92.47 -37.06 -7.74
CA ILE A 231 92.99 -37.01 -9.12
C ILE A 231 94.13 -35.99 -9.25
N ASP A 232 93.99 -34.80 -8.67
CA ASP A 232 95.05 -33.79 -8.68
C ASP A 232 96.28 -34.26 -7.90
N SER A 233 96.10 -34.95 -6.76
CA SER A 233 97.20 -35.51 -5.98
C SER A 233 97.95 -36.62 -6.74
N GLY A 234 97.23 -37.53 -7.41
CA GLY A 234 97.81 -38.57 -8.27
C GLY A 234 98.53 -38.00 -9.49
N SER A 235 97.99 -36.92 -10.07
CA SER A 235 98.63 -36.15 -11.14
C SER A 235 99.94 -35.49 -10.69
N GLN A 236 100.01 -35.00 -9.45
CA GLN A 236 101.26 -34.49 -8.86
C GLN A 236 102.27 -35.61 -8.59
N GLN A 237 101.85 -36.76 -8.03
CA GLN A 237 102.71 -37.93 -7.82
C GLN A 237 103.30 -38.45 -9.14
N LEU A 238 102.48 -38.60 -10.20
CA LEU A 238 102.96 -38.99 -11.53
C LEU A 238 103.97 -37.99 -12.12
N LYS A 239 103.80 -36.68 -11.89
CA LYS A 239 104.80 -35.68 -12.29
C LYS A 239 106.11 -35.86 -11.52
N GLN A 240 106.04 -36.12 -10.21
CA GLN A 240 107.19 -36.33 -9.35
C GLN A 240 107.96 -37.62 -9.71
N GLU A 241 107.26 -38.73 -9.94
CA GLU A 241 107.87 -39.97 -10.45
C GLU A 241 108.52 -39.74 -11.82
N ARG A 242 107.88 -38.97 -12.71
CA ARG A 242 108.44 -38.66 -14.04
C ARG A 242 109.70 -37.79 -13.95
N THR A 243 109.80 -36.89 -12.96
CA THR A 243 111.06 -36.17 -12.69
C THR A 243 112.13 -37.09 -12.10
N GLN A 244 111.77 -37.98 -11.17
CA GLN A 244 112.69 -39.00 -10.62
C GLN A 244 113.16 -40.00 -11.68
N LEU A 245 112.31 -40.37 -12.64
CA LEU A 245 112.65 -41.19 -13.79
C LEU A 245 113.66 -40.47 -14.71
N SER A 246 113.51 -39.15 -14.88
CA SER A 246 114.49 -38.33 -15.62
C SER A 246 115.84 -38.25 -14.90
N GLU A 247 115.84 -38.10 -13.57
CA GLU A 247 117.06 -38.08 -12.74
C GLU A 247 117.75 -39.45 -12.66
N THR A 248 116.99 -40.54 -12.55
CA THR A 248 117.55 -41.90 -12.59
C THR A 248 118.09 -42.21 -13.98
N LYS A 249 117.44 -41.75 -15.05
CA LYS A 249 117.97 -41.84 -16.42
C LYS A 249 119.27 -41.05 -16.60
N SER A 250 119.41 -39.85 -16.05
CA SER A 250 120.66 -39.08 -16.13
C SER A 250 121.78 -39.70 -15.28
N LYS A 251 121.46 -40.25 -14.09
CA LYS A 251 122.38 -41.08 -13.30
C LYS A 251 122.82 -42.33 -14.06
N LEU A 252 121.89 -43.02 -14.72
CA LEU A 252 122.18 -44.20 -15.54
C LEU A 252 123.07 -43.85 -16.73
N GLN A 253 122.85 -42.71 -17.41
CA GLN A 253 123.75 -42.19 -18.44
C GLN A 253 125.14 -41.79 -17.90
N SER A 254 125.25 -41.35 -16.64
CA SER A 254 126.56 -41.10 -16.02
C SER A 254 127.29 -42.40 -15.68
N LEU A 255 126.58 -43.42 -15.20
CA LEU A 255 127.11 -44.76 -14.97
C LEU A 255 127.47 -45.46 -16.29
N GLU A 256 126.73 -45.22 -17.36
CA GLU A 256 127.02 -45.70 -18.72
C GLU A 256 128.33 -45.09 -19.25
N LYS A 257 128.60 -43.81 -18.96
CA LYS A 257 129.90 -43.16 -19.25
C LYS A 257 131.05 -43.67 -18.36
N GLU A 258 130.78 -44.08 -17.12
CA GLU A 258 131.78 -44.75 -16.28
C GLU A 258 132.04 -46.18 -16.75
N LEU A 259 130.99 -46.88 -17.19
CA LEU A 259 131.10 -48.19 -17.83
C LEU A 259 131.87 -48.09 -19.15
N GLU A 260 131.71 -47.02 -19.92
CA GLU A 260 132.49 -46.78 -21.15
C GLU A 260 133.97 -46.54 -20.86
N LYS A 261 134.32 -45.80 -19.79
CA LYS A 261 135.71 -45.70 -19.30
C LYS A 261 136.26 -47.06 -18.84
N LEU A 262 135.45 -47.88 -18.18
CA LEU A 262 135.80 -49.25 -17.80
C LEU A 262 135.93 -50.16 -19.04
N VAL A 263 135.13 -49.94 -20.09
CA VAL A 263 135.23 -50.64 -21.38
C VAL A 263 136.50 -50.25 -22.12
N ASP A 264 136.96 -49.00 -22.06
CA ASP A 264 138.25 -48.59 -22.64
C ASP A 264 139.44 -49.18 -21.86
N SER A 265 139.35 -49.23 -20.52
CA SER A 265 140.31 -49.99 -19.70
C SER A 265 140.28 -51.49 -20.03
N LYS A 266 139.10 -52.05 -20.27
CA LYS A 266 138.91 -53.44 -20.70
C LYS A 266 139.44 -53.68 -22.12
N LYS A 267 139.33 -52.75 -23.08
CA LYS A 267 139.94 -52.85 -24.42
C LYS A 267 141.45 -53.02 -24.35
N GLN A 268 142.11 -52.36 -23.41
CA GLN A 268 143.56 -52.47 -23.19
C GLN A 268 143.97 -53.87 -22.69
N SER A 269 143.09 -54.56 -21.94
CA SER A 269 143.26 -55.98 -21.58
C SER A 269 142.75 -56.94 -22.66
N GLU A 270 141.74 -56.54 -23.44
CA GLU A 270 141.22 -57.34 -24.56
C GLU A 270 142.17 -57.39 -25.76
N ALA A 271 143.15 -56.47 -25.87
CA ALA A 271 144.27 -56.61 -26.79
C ALA A 271 145.18 -57.81 -26.45
N GLU A 272 145.30 -58.15 -25.16
CA GLU A 272 146.05 -59.30 -24.65
C GLU A 272 145.22 -60.60 -24.82
N VAL A 273 143.89 -60.51 -24.63
CA VAL A 273 142.94 -61.60 -24.90
C VAL A 273 142.71 -61.82 -26.41
N ALA A 274 142.96 -60.85 -27.27
CA ALA A 274 142.86 -60.98 -28.74
C ALA A 274 143.90 -61.97 -29.32
N ALA A 275 145.01 -62.20 -28.62
CA ALA A 275 145.96 -63.25 -28.95
C ALA A 275 145.37 -64.67 -28.73
N LEU A 276 144.41 -64.81 -27.81
CA LEU A 276 143.76 -66.09 -27.45
C LEU A 276 142.37 -66.27 -28.08
N ARG A 277 141.69 -65.19 -28.49
CA ARG A 277 140.38 -65.27 -29.17
C ARG A 277 140.44 -65.55 -30.67
N LYS A 278 141.64 -65.57 -31.27
CA LYS A 278 141.86 -66.06 -32.64
C LYS A 278 141.61 -67.57 -32.79
N GLU A 279 141.49 -68.29 -31.67
CA GLU A 279 141.33 -69.75 -31.59
C GLU A 279 139.88 -70.21 -31.35
N VAL A 280 138.92 -69.28 -31.16
CA VAL A 280 137.49 -69.58 -30.92
C VAL A 280 136.61 -69.03 -32.06
N ALA A 281 137.08 -69.15 -33.30
CA ALA A 281 136.42 -68.64 -34.50
C ALA A 281 135.23 -69.50 -35.00
N MET A 282 134.63 -70.33 -34.14
CA MET A 282 133.43 -71.11 -34.45
C MET A 282 132.49 -71.15 -33.25
N TYR A 283 131.41 -70.36 -33.30
CA TYR A 283 130.01 -70.82 -33.24
C TYR A 283 129.10 -69.59 -33.40
N THR A 284 128.09 -69.69 -34.27
CA THR A 284 127.36 -68.56 -34.85
C THR A 284 125.92 -68.45 -34.35
N LYS A 285 125.35 -67.25 -34.58
CA LYS A 285 123.96 -66.97 -35.00
C LYS A 285 122.94 -66.59 -33.92
N ASP A 286 122.35 -65.41 -34.06
CA ASP A 286 120.94 -65.12 -33.71
C ASP A 286 120.45 -63.79 -34.32
N ASP A 287 119.74 -63.87 -35.46
CA ASP A 287 119.06 -62.74 -36.12
C ASP A 287 117.52 -62.81 -35.96
N ALA A 288 116.99 -63.89 -35.37
CA ALA A 288 115.56 -64.19 -35.39
C ALA A 288 114.73 -63.45 -34.30
N ALA A 289 115.37 -62.93 -33.24
CA ALA A 289 114.67 -62.32 -32.11
C ALA A 289 114.14 -60.89 -32.39
N VAL A 290 114.68 -60.21 -33.40
CA VAL A 290 114.35 -58.80 -33.72
C VAL A 290 113.03 -58.67 -34.51
N GLN A 291 112.66 -59.70 -35.26
CA GLN A 291 111.50 -59.63 -36.17
C GLN A 291 110.16 -59.81 -35.42
N GLY A 292 110.05 -60.81 -34.54
CA GLY A 292 108.81 -61.07 -33.79
C GLY A 292 108.43 -59.99 -32.76
N THR A 293 109.39 -59.20 -32.27
CA THR A 293 109.11 -58.04 -31.41
C THR A 293 108.53 -56.87 -32.21
N THR A 294 108.96 -56.69 -33.45
CA THR A 294 108.49 -55.61 -34.34
C THR A 294 107.01 -55.78 -34.72
N ASP A 295 106.59 -56.99 -35.10
CA ASP A 295 105.19 -57.28 -35.46
C ASP A 295 104.22 -57.07 -34.28
N GLY A 296 104.67 -57.40 -33.05
CA GLY A 296 103.90 -57.17 -31.83
C GLY A 296 103.64 -55.69 -31.52
N PHE A 297 104.56 -54.79 -31.88
CA PHE A 297 104.34 -53.35 -31.76
C PHE A 297 103.38 -52.83 -32.84
N ILE A 298 103.50 -53.29 -34.09
CA ILE A 298 102.60 -52.90 -35.19
C ILE A 298 101.14 -53.26 -34.88
N ALA A 299 100.89 -54.47 -34.36
CA ALA A 299 99.55 -54.90 -33.96
C ALA A 299 98.94 -54.01 -32.85
N LYS A 300 99.73 -53.66 -31.83
CA LYS A 300 99.31 -52.75 -30.75
C LYS A 300 99.04 -51.33 -31.25
N LEU A 301 99.87 -50.81 -32.15
CA LEU A 301 99.69 -49.49 -32.77
C LEU A 301 98.38 -49.41 -33.56
N LYS A 302 98.05 -50.46 -34.31
CA LYS A 302 96.80 -50.54 -35.08
C LYS A 302 95.56 -50.61 -34.17
N SER A 303 95.60 -51.44 -33.13
CA SER A 303 94.53 -51.52 -32.12
C SER A 303 94.33 -50.20 -31.35
N ALA A 304 95.42 -49.49 -31.04
CA ALA A 304 95.35 -48.16 -30.42
C ALA A 304 94.74 -47.11 -31.35
N ALA A 305 95.06 -47.14 -32.65
CA ALA A 305 94.46 -46.26 -33.65
C ALA A 305 92.94 -46.52 -33.82
N ASP A 306 92.51 -47.78 -33.84
CA ASP A 306 91.09 -48.16 -33.93
C ASP A 306 90.28 -47.72 -32.69
N LEU A 307 90.90 -47.75 -31.50
CA LEU A 307 90.30 -47.20 -30.27
C LEU A 307 90.22 -45.67 -30.31
N LEU A 308 91.28 -44.98 -30.76
CA LEU A 308 91.31 -43.52 -30.89
C LEU A 308 90.23 -43.02 -31.87
N ALA A 309 90.02 -43.72 -32.98
CA ALA A 309 88.95 -43.41 -33.93
C ALA A 309 87.56 -43.51 -33.29
N LYS A 310 87.29 -44.60 -32.54
CA LYS A 310 86.01 -44.80 -31.83
C LYS A 310 85.75 -43.74 -30.76
N GLU A 311 86.76 -43.35 -29.98
CA GLU A 311 86.60 -42.25 -29.02
C GLU A 311 86.39 -40.91 -29.75
N THR A 312 87.07 -40.66 -30.87
CA THR A 312 86.86 -39.45 -31.68
C THR A 312 85.42 -39.32 -32.18
N ASP A 313 84.81 -40.43 -32.62
CA ASP A 313 83.42 -40.43 -33.08
C ASP A 313 82.41 -40.31 -31.93
N LYS A 314 82.70 -40.86 -30.75
CA LYS A 314 81.92 -40.59 -29.53
C LYS A 314 81.97 -39.11 -29.13
N THR A 315 83.14 -38.47 -29.19
CA THR A 315 83.27 -37.03 -28.88
C THR A 315 82.41 -36.19 -29.81
N LYS A 316 82.44 -36.46 -31.13
CA LYS A 316 81.56 -35.78 -32.09
C LYS A 316 80.07 -35.99 -31.80
N ALA A 317 79.67 -37.20 -31.40
CA ALA A 317 78.29 -37.49 -31.03
C ALA A 317 77.86 -36.76 -29.75
N LEU A 318 78.75 -36.65 -28.75
CA LEU A 318 78.52 -35.87 -27.54
C LEU A 318 78.44 -34.36 -27.84
N ASP A 319 79.33 -33.82 -28.67
CA ASP A 319 79.30 -32.42 -29.09
C ASP A 319 77.98 -32.08 -29.80
N ALA A 320 77.50 -32.95 -30.70
CA ALA A 320 76.20 -32.78 -31.35
C ALA A 320 75.04 -32.79 -30.34
N MET A 321 75.04 -33.72 -29.38
CA MET A 321 74.02 -33.81 -28.33
C MET A 321 74.05 -32.59 -27.39
N ILE A 322 75.22 -32.02 -27.12
CA ILE A 322 75.37 -30.77 -26.35
C ILE A 322 74.76 -29.58 -27.10
N VAL A 323 74.85 -29.54 -28.43
CA VAL A 323 74.20 -28.50 -29.25
C VAL A 323 72.68 -28.64 -29.20
N GLU A 324 72.13 -29.84 -29.45
CA GLU A 324 70.68 -30.08 -29.35
C GLU A 324 70.12 -29.76 -27.95
N LEU A 325 70.83 -30.11 -26.88
CA LEU A 325 70.41 -29.80 -25.51
C LEU A 325 70.39 -28.30 -25.22
N LYS A 326 71.33 -27.51 -25.77
CA LYS A 326 71.33 -26.04 -25.65
C LYS A 326 70.19 -25.40 -26.42
N GLU A 327 69.92 -25.86 -27.64
CA GLU A 327 68.77 -25.39 -28.42
C GLU A 327 67.44 -25.70 -27.70
N ALA A 328 67.31 -26.89 -27.11
CA ALA A 328 66.17 -27.27 -26.29
C ALA A 328 66.05 -26.42 -25.00
N GLU A 329 67.16 -26.09 -24.35
CA GLU A 329 67.20 -25.20 -23.17
C GLU A 329 66.74 -23.77 -23.52
N ASP A 330 67.24 -23.18 -24.63
CA ASP A 330 66.83 -21.84 -25.07
C ASP A 330 65.35 -21.78 -25.48
N ILE A 331 64.82 -22.83 -26.13
CA ILE A 331 63.38 -22.96 -26.43
C ILE A 331 62.57 -23.03 -25.13
N ALA A 332 62.97 -23.89 -24.18
CA ALA A 332 62.29 -24.01 -22.90
C ALA A 332 62.31 -22.69 -22.09
N ARG A 333 63.40 -21.91 -22.18
CA ARG A 333 63.51 -20.60 -21.54
C ARG A 333 62.57 -19.57 -22.19
N LEU A 334 62.44 -19.56 -23.52
CA LEU A 334 61.50 -18.70 -24.24
C LEU A 334 60.04 -19.02 -23.89
N ASP A 335 59.68 -20.30 -23.82
CA ASP A 335 58.34 -20.73 -23.43
C ASP A 335 58.03 -20.40 -21.96
N ALA A 336 59.01 -20.54 -21.05
CA ALA A 336 58.88 -20.13 -19.65
C ALA A 336 58.65 -18.60 -19.52
N ASP A 337 59.39 -17.78 -20.26
CA ASP A 337 59.21 -16.33 -20.30
C ASP A 337 57.86 -15.92 -20.90
N LYS A 338 57.37 -16.65 -21.91
CA LYS A 338 56.03 -16.45 -22.49
C LYS A 338 54.94 -16.79 -21.48
N ALA A 339 55.00 -17.97 -20.85
CA ALA A 339 54.05 -18.39 -19.82
C ALA A 339 54.00 -17.41 -18.64
N LYS A 340 55.17 -16.89 -18.22
CA LYS A 340 55.28 -15.87 -17.17
C LYS A 340 54.58 -14.55 -17.54
N LYS A 341 54.70 -14.10 -18.80
CA LYS A 341 53.99 -12.91 -19.32
C LYS A 341 52.48 -13.14 -19.39
N GLU A 342 52.05 -14.29 -19.89
CA GLU A 342 50.64 -14.67 -19.96
C GLU A 342 50.00 -14.74 -18.56
N HIS A 343 50.70 -15.33 -17.58
CA HIS A 343 50.24 -15.39 -16.20
C HIS A 343 50.16 -14.01 -15.53
N ALA A 344 51.08 -13.09 -15.83
CA ALA A 344 51.04 -11.71 -15.34
C ALA A 344 49.86 -10.92 -15.95
N ALA A 345 49.61 -11.09 -17.26
CA ALA A 345 48.45 -10.49 -17.94
C ALA A 345 47.12 -11.06 -17.40
N LEU A 346 47.05 -12.37 -17.16
CA LEU A 346 45.87 -13.03 -16.59
C LEU A 346 45.58 -12.56 -15.16
N ASN A 347 46.62 -12.43 -14.32
CA ASN A 347 46.50 -11.90 -12.96
C ASN A 347 45.99 -10.45 -12.96
N THR A 348 46.49 -9.62 -13.89
CA THR A 348 46.01 -8.24 -14.10
C THR A 348 44.54 -8.22 -14.51
N LYS A 349 44.12 -9.13 -15.40
CA LYS A 349 42.72 -9.27 -15.82
C LYS A 349 41.80 -9.64 -14.65
N TYR A 350 42.19 -10.60 -13.81
CA TYR A 350 41.40 -11.00 -12.64
C TYR A 350 41.33 -9.90 -11.57
N SER A 351 42.42 -9.15 -11.35
CA SER A 351 42.43 -7.98 -10.47
C SER A 351 41.42 -6.92 -10.95
N ASN A 352 41.45 -6.58 -12.24
CA ASN A 352 40.52 -5.62 -12.85
C ASN A 352 39.06 -6.11 -12.80
N GLN A 353 38.80 -7.40 -13.05
CA GLN A 353 37.46 -7.98 -12.90
C GLN A 353 36.97 -7.90 -11.46
N THR A 354 37.83 -8.16 -10.47
CA THR A 354 37.49 -8.05 -9.04
C THR A 354 37.11 -6.62 -8.66
N ALA A 355 37.85 -5.63 -9.17
CA ALA A 355 37.55 -4.21 -8.96
C ALA A 355 36.22 -3.78 -9.60
N GLU A 356 35.94 -4.19 -10.84
CA GLU A 356 34.66 -3.89 -11.50
C GLU A 356 33.48 -4.62 -10.84
N HIS A 357 33.63 -5.88 -10.39
CA HIS A 357 32.59 -6.57 -9.62
C HIS A 357 32.32 -5.89 -8.28
N SER A 358 33.34 -5.43 -7.56
CA SER A 358 33.19 -4.64 -6.32
C SER A 358 32.41 -3.34 -6.56
N LYS A 359 32.77 -2.60 -7.61
CA LYS A 359 32.10 -1.36 -8.03
C LYS A 359 30.64 -1.59 -8.46
N LEU A 360 30.35 -2.68 -9.18
CA LEU A 360 28.99 -3.08 -9.52
C LEU A 360 28.18 -3.44 -8.26
N PHE A 361 28.80 -4.13 -7.29
CA PHE A 361 28.15 -4.47 -6.02
C PHE A 361 27.82 -3.22 -5.19
N MET A 362 28.74 -2.26 -5.08
CA MET A 362 28.48 -0.97 -4.42
C MET A 362 27.34 -0.19 -5.12
N LYS A 363 27.29 -0.21 -6.45
CA LYS A 363 26.20 0.42 -7.21
C LYS A 363 24.86 -0.28 -6.98
N LEU A 364 24.85 -1.61 -6.86
CA LEU A 364 23.65 -2.39 -6.57
C LEU A 364 23.11 -2.14 -5.15
N ASP A 365 24.00 -2.05 -4.16
CA ASP A 365 23.63 -1.67 -2.78
C ASP A 365 23.00 -0.26 -2.72
N GLU A 366 23.59 0.71 -3.42
CA GLU A 366 23.03 2.06 -3.53
C GLU A 366 21.66 2.08 -4.25
N GLN A 367 21.51 1.35 -5.35
CA GLN A 367 20.20 1.19 -6.02
C GLN A 367 19.17 0.50 -5.11
N THR A 368 19.59 -0.45 -4.28
CA THR A 368 18.73 -1.14 -3.31
C THR A 368 18.26 -0.18 -2.21
N LYS A 369 19.14 0.69 -1.70
CA LYS A 369 18.77 1.76 -0.75
C LYS A 369 17.77 2.75 -1.35
N GLN A 370 17.96 3.14 -2.60
CA GLN A 370 17.02 4.01 -3.32
C GLN A 370 15.66 3.34 -3.53
N PHE A 371 15.65 2.06 -3.93
CA PHE A 371 14.42 1.27 -4.07
C PHE A 371 13.66 1.12 -2.75
N ASN A 372 14.36 0.84 -1.64
CA ASN A 372 13.76 0.77 -0.30
C ASN A 372 13.16 2.11 0.13
N THR A 373 13.84 3.23 -0.15
CA THR A 373 13.35 4.59 0.13
C THR A 373 12.07 4.89 -0.66
N LEU A 374 12.05 4.57 -1.95
CA LEU A 374 10.86 4.71 -2.80
C LEU A 374 9.70 3.81 -2.35
N THR A 375 9.99 2.60 -1.89
CA THR A 375 8.99 1.66 -1.37
C THR A 375 8.31 2.20 -0.11
N ILE A 376 9.08 2.77 0.81
CA ILE A 376 8.56 3.45 2.02
C ILE A 376 7.67 4.64 1.62
N GLU A 377 8.12 5.46 0.67
CA GLU A 377 7.38 6.64 0.21
C GLU A 377 6.06 6.27 -0.51
N VAL A 378 6.06 5.21 -1.33
CA VAL A 378 4.84 4.64 -1.92
C VAL A 378 3.86 4.19 -0.83
N GLY A 379 4.33 3.48 0.21
CA GLY A 379 3.50 3.10 1.36
C GLY A 379 2.91 4.31 2.10
N ARG A 380 3.71 5.37 2.29
CA ARG A 380 3.26 6.64 2.90
C ARG A 380 2.17 7.32 2.06
N LEU A 381 2.34 7.38 0.74
CA LEU A 381 1.37 7.97 -0.19
C LEU A 381 0.08 7.12 -0.28
N GLN A 382 0.18 5.80 -0.27
CA GLN A 382 -0.99 4.90 -0.22
C GLN A 382 -1.81 5.12 1.05
N LYS A 383 -1.16 5.24 2.21
CA LYS A 383 -1.83 5.58 3.48
C LYS A 383 -2.51 6.95 3.43
N HIS A 384 -1.83 7.97 2.92
CA HIS A 384 -2.44 9.30 2.77
C HIS A 384 -3.63 9.28 1.79
N ASN A 385 -3.60 8.44 0.75
CA ASN A 385 -4.72 8.28 -0.18
C ASN A 385 -5.92 7.57 0.49
N SER A 386 -5.71 6.55 1.33
CA SER A 386 -6.81 5.94 2.08
C SER A 386 -7.42 6.90 3.12
N GLU A 387 -6.59 7.70 3.80
CA GLU A 387 -7.06 8.77 4.69
C GLU A 387 -7.86 9.85 3.95
N LEU A 388 -7.42 10.28 2.75
CA LEU A 388 -8.17 11.21 1.91
C LEU A 388 -9.52 10.62 1.46
N LYS A 389 -9.57 9.35 1.06
CA LYS A 389 -10.83 8.67 0.70
C LYS A 389 -11.79 8.64 1.89
N GLN A 390 -11.31 8.35 3.11
CA GLN A 390 -12.12 8.37 4.32
C GLN A 390 -12.60 9.79 4.69
N ARG A 391 -11.82 10.83 4.41
CA ARG A 391 -12.27 12.23 4.55
C ARG A 391 -13.33 12.59 3.51
N LEU A 392 -13.20 12.09 2.28
CA LEU A 392 -14.16 12.33 1.21
C LEU A 392 -15.53 11.70 1.52
N THR A 393 -15.58 10.46 2.03
CA THR A 393 -16.85 9.85 2.44
C THR A 393 -17.53 10.64 3.56
N LYS A 394 -16.78 11.05 4.59
CA LYS A 394 -17.31 11.91 5.67
C LYS A 394 -17.83 13.26 5.16
N LEU A 395 -17.27 13.80 4.08
CA LEU A 395 -17.72 15.06 3.48
C LEU A 395 -19.06 14.88 2.76
N VAL A 396 -19.28 13.73 2.10
CA VAL A 396 -20.58 13.35 1.52
C VAL A 396 -21.64 13.17 2.61
N ASP A 397 -21.30 12.56 3.75
CA ASP A 397 -22.22 12.42 4.90
C ASP A 397 -22.64 13.79 5.45
N LEU A 398 -21.68 14.71 5.63
CA LEU A 398 -21.95 16.10 6.06
C LEU A 398 -22.76 16.90 5.02
N GLU A 399 -22.55 16.66 3.72
CA GLU A 399 -23.34 17.31 2.67
C GLU A 399 -24.80 16.86 2.72
N LYS A 400 -25.06 15.58 2.99
CA LYS A 400 -26.41 15.04 3.24
C LYS A 400 -27.07 15.70 4.46
N GLU A 401 -26.35 15.82 5.58
CA GLU A 401 -26.84 16.50 6.78
C GLU A 401 -27.18 17.98 6.51
N VAL A 402 -26.34 18.69 5.73
CA VAL A 402 -26.61 20.07 5.30
C VAL A 402 -27.85 20.17 4.40
N ILE A 403 -28.11 19.19 3.54
CA ILE A 403 -29.35 19.14 2.72
C ILE A 403 -30.57 18.93 3.62
N GLU A 404 -30.52 17.99 4.57
CA GLU A 404 -31.61 17.73 5.51
C GLU A 404 -31.91 18.95 6.40
N LEU A 405 -30.87 19.63 6.91
CA LEU A 405 -31.01 20.89 7.66
C LEU A 405 -31.60 22.03 6.81
N ARG A 406 -31.25 22.12 5.52
CA ARG A 406 -31.86 23.11 4.60
C ARG A 406 -33.33 22.82 4.35
N GLN A 407 -33.72 21.55 4.20
CA GLN A 407 -35.12 21.15 4.06
C GLN A 407 -35.92 21.46 5.34
N ALA A 408 -35.38 21.14 6.51
CA ALA A 408 -35.97 21.49 7.80
C ALA A 408 -36.15 23.01 7.95
N LYS A 409 -35.12 23.81 7.61
CA LYS A 409 -35.20 25.28 7.61
C LYS A 409 -36.29 25.80 6.67
N ALA A 410 -36.41 25.25 5.47
CA ALA A 410 -37.45 25.66 4.51
C ALA A 410 -38.86 25.33 5.03
N SER A 411 -39.03 24.17 5.67
CA SER A 411 -40.30 23.78 6.32
C SER A 411 -40.67 24.73 7.47
N LEU A 412 -39.70 25.04 8.34
CA LEU A 412 -39.90 26.00 9.44
C LEU A 412 -40.20 27.41 8.94
N SER A 413 -39.53 27.88 7.88
CA SER A 413 -39.84 29.18 7.26
C SER A 413 -41.29 29.22 6.80
N LYS A 414 -41.76 28.18 6.09
CA LYS A 414 -43.15 28.10 5.63
C LYS A 414 -44.16 28.09 6.79
N GLN A 415 -43.83 27.47 7.93
CA GLN A 415 -44.66 27.51 9.14
C GLN A 415 -44.70 28.92 9.74
N ILE A 416 -43.56 29.62 9.79
CA ILE A 416 -43.49 31.02 10.25
C ILE A 416 -44.31 31.94 9.33
N ASP A 417 -44.21 31.79 8.01
CA ASP A 417 -45.01 32.57 7.05
C ASP A 417 -46.52 32.33 7.25
N THR A 418 -46.92 31.07 7.47
CA THR A 418 -48.30 30.68 7.74
C THR A 418 -48.81 31.32 9.04
N LEU A 419 -48.09 31.13 10.16
CA LEU A 419 -48.44 31.71 11.46
C LEU A 419 -48.45 33.25 11.44
N THR A 420 -47.59 33.87 10.63
CA THR A 420 -47.56 35.33 10.44
C THR A 420 -48.84 35.78 9.72
N SER A 421 -49.25 35.10 8.64
CA SER A 421 -50.51 35.40 7.94
C SER A 421 -51.76 35.15 8.79
N GLU A 422 -51.77 34.11 9.64
CA GLU A 422 -52.84 33.84 10.60
C GLU A 422 -52.92 34.91 11.69
N ASN A 423 -51.77 35.40 12.18
CA ASN A 423 -51.70 36.48 13.17
C ASN A 423 -52.12 37.84 12.55
N GLU A 424 -51.73 38.13 11.30
CA GLU A 424 -52.23 39.28 10.56
C GLU A 424 -53.76 39.22 10.37
N ALA A 425 -54.31 38.05 10.03
CA ALA A 425 -55.75 37.85 9.94
C ALA A 425 -56.46 38.05 11.30
N MET A 426 -55.95 37.45 12.38
CA MET A 426 -56.49 37.62 13.73
C MET A 426 -56.40 39.06 14.23
N THR A 427 -55.32 39.78 13.93
CA THR A 427 -55.20 41.21 14.32
C THR A 427 -56.13 42.10 13.48
N ALA A 428 -56.36 41.79 12.21
CA ALA A 428 -57.35 42.47 11.38
C ALA A 428 -58.78 42.24 11.89
N ASP A 429 -59.13 41.01 12.25
CA ASP A 429 -60.43 40.69 12.85
C ASP A 429 -60.59 41.26 14.26
N GLY A 430 -59.51 41.31 15.05
CA GLY A 430 -59.47 42.04 16.32
C GLY A 430 -59.75 43.54 16.16
N ARG A 431 -59.21 44.19 15.13
CA ARG A 431 -59.53 45.58 14.79
C ARG A 431 -60.99 45.76 14.34
N LYS A 432 -61.55 44.82 13.57
CA LYS A 432 -62.99 44.83 13.23
C LYS A 432 -63.84 44.70 14.48
N ALA A 433 -63.53 43.75 15.37
CA ALA A 433 -64.23 43.58 16.64
C ALA A 433 -64.14 44.86 17.51
N GLN A 434 -62.96 45.47 17.62
CA GLN A 434 -62.76 46.72 18.35
C GLN A 434 -63.57 47.89 17.77
N THR A 435 -63.60 48.04 16.44
CA THR A 435 -64.42 49.08 15.79
C THR A 435 -65.92 48.82 15.93
N THR A 436 -66.38 47.56 15.89
CA THR A 436 -67.78 47.24 16.21
C THR A 436 -68.14 47.51 17.68
N LEU A 437 -67.21 47.26 18.61
CA LEU A 437 -67.37 47.57 20.03
C LEU A 437 -67.46 49.08 20.26
N GLU A 438 -66.61 49.86 19.59
CA GLU A 438 -66.59 51.32 19.70
C GLU A 438 -67.85 51.96 19.09
N ASN A 439 -68.34 51.43 17.96
CA ASN A 439 -69.64 51.80 17.40
C ASN A 439 -70.79 51.50 18.38
N ALA A 440 -70.83 50.30 18.96
CA ALA A 440 -71.85 49.92 19.96
C ALA A 440 -71.75 50.76 21.26
N LEU A 441 -70.54 51.17 21.66
CA LEU A 441 -70.33 52.08 22.79
C LEU A 441 -70.88 53.49 22.49
N ASN A 442 -70.66 53.99 21.28
CA ASN A 442 -71.18 55.28 20.83
C ASN A 442 -72.72 55.24 20.72
N GLU A 443 -73.28 54.18 20.14
CA GLU A 443 -74.73 53.95 20.10
C GLU A 443 -75.33 53.88 21.51
N LYS A 444 -74.71 53.13 22.44
CA LYS A 444 -75.11 53.11 23.86
C LYS A 444 -75.08 54.50 24.49
N LYS A 445 -74.06 55.32 24.19
CA LYS A 445 -73.92 56.69 24.71
C LYS A 445 -74.99 57.63 24.15
N ASP A 446 -75.39 57.47 22.88
CA ASP A 446 -76.47 58.24 22.29
C ASP A 446 -77.85 57.77 22.78
N LEU A 447 -78.04 56.46 23.00
CA LEU A 447 -79.19 55.94 23.73
C LEU A 447 -79.25 56.48 25.17
N GLU A 448 -78.15 56.55 25.90
CA GLU A 448 -78.09 57.19 27.22
C GLU A 448 -78.48 58.68 27.19
N LYS A 449 -78.03 59.44 26.18
CA LYS A 449 -78.48 60.83 25.96
C LYS A 449 -79.99 60.90 25.69
N THR A 450 -80.51 60.10 24.77
CA THR A 450 -81.95 60.12 24.45
C THR A 450 -82.80 59.71 25.66
N VAL A 451 -82.36 58.74 26.46
CA VAL A 451 -82.98 58.39 27.75
C VAL A 451 -82.92 59.55 28.75
N GLN A 452 -81.82 60.30 28.84
CA GLN A 452 -81.79 61.52 29.67
C GLN A 452 -82.74 62.61 29.16
N THR A 453 -82.79 62.85 27.85
CA THR A 453 -83.73 63.80 27.24
C THR A 453 -85.17 63.39 27.54
N LEU A 454 -85.55 62.14 27.25
CA LEU A 454 -86.87 61.58 27.57
C LEU A 454 -87.19 61.63 29.07
N LYS A 455 -86.21 61.43 29.95
CA LYS A 455 -86.39 61.58 31.40
C LYS A 455 -86.63 63.04 31.80
N SER A 456 -85.96 63.99 31.14
CA SER A 456 -86.19 65.43 31.35
C SER A 456 -87.54 65.90 30.78
N GLU A 457 -87.96 65.35 29.64
CA GLU A 457 -89.28 65.58 29.06
C GLU A 457 -90.37 64.94 29.92
N HIS A 458 -90.19 63.71 30.41
CA HIS A 458 -91.09 63.08 31.36
C HIS A 458 -91.19 63.90 32.65
N ALA A 459 -90.09 64.46 33.18
CA ALA A 459 -90.13 65.36 34.32
C ALA A 459 -90.89 66.66 34.01
N LYS A 460 -90.73 67.23 32.80
CA LYS A 460 -91.45 68.42 32.32
C LYS A 460 -92.93 68.15 32.04
N VAL A 461 -93.28 66.95 31.59
CA VAL A 461 -94.66 66.47 31.45
C VAL A 461 -95.24 66.24 32.84
N THR A 462 -94.52 65.61 33.76
CA THR A 462 -94.97 65.38 35.15
C THR A 462 -95.19 66.70 35.89
N SER A 463 -94.31 67.71 35.70
CA SER A 463 -94.51 69.03 36.29
C SER A 463 -95.66 69.81 35.63
N LYS A 464 -95.86 69.68 34.31
CA LYS A 464 -97.09 70.16 33.65
C LYS A 464 -98.33 69.43 34.14
N LEU A 465 -98.27 68.13 34.41
CA LEU A 465 -99.40 67.32 34.87
C LEU A 465 -99.74 67.66 36.33
N LYS A 466 -98.71 67.96 37.15
CA LYS A 466 -98.87 68.52 38.50
C LYS A 466 -99.44 69.94 38.45
N GLY A 467 -98.93 70.82 37.60
CA GLY A 467 -99.47 72.16 37.38
C GLY A 467 -100.89 72.15 36.81
N ASN A 468 -101.22 71.16 35.98
CA ASN A 468 -102.58 70.88 35.50
C ASN A 468 -103.46 70.31 36.61
N ALA A 469 -102.94 69.48 37.51
CA ALA A 469 -103.67 69.01 38.69
C ALA A 469 -103.91 70.15 39.71
N GLU A 470 -102.95 71.07 39.85
CA GLU A 470 -103.06 72.30 40.63
C GLU A 470 -104.03 73.30 39.98
N THR A 471 -104.06 73.43 38.66
CA THR A 471 -105.12 74.21 37.97
C THR A 471 -106.45 73.49 37.90
N ILE A 472 -106.52 72.15 37.98
CA ILE A 472 -107.77 71.41 38.18
C ILE A 472 -108.23 71.54 39.63
N GLN A 473 -107.34 71.63 40.62
CA GLN A 473 -107.71 72.00 41.99
C GLN A 473 -108.16 73.46 42.05
N ALA A 474 -107.45 74.38 41.40
CA ALA A 474 -107.85 75.78 41.30
C ALA A 474 -109.19 75.91 40.56
N LEU A 475 -109.40 75.22 39.44
CA LEU A 475 -110.69 75.16 38.73
C LEU A 475 -111.76 74.40 39.49
N ASN A 476 -111.44 73.49 40.41
CA ASN A 476 -112.43 72.89 41.32
C ASN A 476 -112.75 73.82 42.49
N PHE A 477 -111.81 74.67 42.91
CA PHE A 477 -112.03 75.74 43.88
C PHE A 477 -112.82 76.87 43.23
N GLU A 478 -112.47 77.31 42.02
CA GLU A 478 -113.23 78.19 41.15
C GLU A 478 -114.55 77.57 40.72
N LYS A 479 -114.69 76.24 40.61
CA LYS A 479 -115.99 75.57 40.40
C LYS A 479 -116.80 75.51 41.68
N ALA A 480 -116.17 75.42 42.86
CA ALA A 480 -116.88 75.55 44.14
C ALA A 480 -117.29 77.01 44.38
N GLU A 481 -116.43 77.97 44.03
CA GLU A 481 -116.72 79.41 44.03
C GLU A 481 -117.70 79.79 42.92
N LEU A 482 -117.71 79.12 41.77
CA LEU A 482 -118.74 79.24 40.73
C LEU A 482 -119.98 78.43 41.08
N GLU A 483 -119.95 77.44 41.96
CA GLU A 483 -121.18 76.81 42.47
C GLU A 483 -121.80 77.71 43.55
N THR A 484 -121.01 78.35 44.42
CA THR A 484 -121.52 79.40 45.33
C THR A 484 -121.90 80.68 44.56
N ALA A 485 -121.12 81.09 43.56
CA ALA A 485 -121.41 82.26 42.75
C ALA A 485 -122.46 82.00 41.66
N ILE A 486 -122.68 80.79 41.14
CA ILE A 486 -123.89 80.45 40.36
C ILE A 486 -125.08 80.37 41.31
N ASN A 487 -124.94 79.91 42.55
CA ASN A 487 -126.00 80.06 43.55
C ASN A 487 -126.27 81.54 43.94
N GLN A 488 -125.38 82.49 43.59
CA GLN A 488 -125.56 83.95 43.80
C GLN A 488 -125.83 84.76 42.50
N LEU A 489 -125.45 84.27 41.31
CA LEU A 489 -125.65 84.86 39.97
C LEU A 489 -126.80 84.19 39.19
N LYS A 490 -127.33 83.08 39.70
CA LYS A 490 -128.73 82.68 39.44
C LYS A 490 -129.73 83.65 40.11
N ALA A 491 -129.23 84.69 40.79
CA ALA A 491 -129.95 85.91 41.11
C ALA A 491 -129.56 87.15 40.24
N SER A 492 -128.64 87.05 39.27
CA SER A 492 -128.20 88.18 38.39
C SER A 492 -127.47 87.76 37.09
N MET A 493 -128.15 87.94 35.95
CA MET A 493 -127.81 87.47 34.58
C MET A 493 -126.67 88.19 33.78
N SER A 494 -126.00 87.44 32.86
CA SER A 494 -125.81 87.72 31.38
C SER A 494 -124.56 88.42 30.72
N MET A 495 -123.85 87.70 29.79
CA MET A 495 -123.10 88.13 28.53
C MET A 495 -121.72 88.89 28.60
N SER A 496 -120.77 88.98 27.61
CA SER A 496 -120.36 88.29 26.32
C SER A 496 -118.90 88.71 25.82
N PRO A 497 -118.30 88.19 24.69
CA PRO A 497 -116.82 88.22 24.39
C PRO A 497 -116.27 88.83 23.04
N GLY A 498 -114.93 88.98 22.88
CA GLY A 498 -114.13 89.20 21.60
C GLY A 498 -112.85 90.11 21.74
N GLY A 499 -111.82 90.21 20.86
CA GLY A 499 -111.31 89.39 19.71
C GLY A 499 -110.34 90.13 18.70
N GLY A 500 -109.15 89.57 18.33
CA GLY A 500 -108.23 90.02 17.21
C GLY A 500 -106.84 90.63 17.60
N GLY A 501 -105.79 90.83 16.76
CA GLY A 501 -105.46 90.36 15.37
C GLY A 501 -104.25 91.09 14.65
N SER A 502 -103.60 90.43 13.65
CA SER A 502 -102.84 90.97 12.45
C SER A 502 -101.30 91.28 12.37
N PRO A 503 -100.66 91.30 11.15
CA PRO A 503 -99.20 91.13 10.89
C PRO A 503 -98.51 92.20 9.97
N ASN A 504 -97.25 91.98 9.47
CA ASN A 504 -96.59 92.78 8.40
C ASN A 504 -95.46 92.02 7.62
N PRO A 505 -95.04 92.40 6.38
CA PRO A 505 -94.15 91.61 5.49
C PRO A 505 -92.78 92.25 5.12
N ASN A 506 -91.79 91.42 4.69
CA ASN A 506 -90.67 91.80 3.79
C ASN A 506 -89.87 90.54 3.34
N LEU A 507 -90.14 89.91 2.17
CA LEU A 507 -89.58 88.58 1.85
C LEU A 507 -89.04 88.35 0.41
N GLU A 508 -89.29 89.24 -0.56
CA GLU A 508 -89.09 88.90 -1.98
C GLU A 508 -87.66 89.13 -2.51
N ASP A 509 -86.95 90.16 -2.05
CA ASP A 509 -85.59 90.47 -2.53
C ASP A 509 -84.53 89.46 -2.05
N GLU A 510 -84.71 88.85 -0.88
CA GLU A 510 -83.75 87.89 -0.31
C GLU A 510 -83.77 86.53 -1.03
N MET A 511 -84.91 86.19 -1.66
CA MET A 511 -85.09 84.91 -2.36
C MET A 511 -84.31 84.85 -3.69
N LEU A 512 -84.25 85.96 -4.44
CA LEU A 512 -83.51 86.03 -5.71
C LEU A 512 -81.99 85.91 -5.53
N ALA A 513 -81.45 86.47 -4.44
CA ALA A 513 -80.03 86.38 -4.12
C ALA A 513 -79.59 84.94 -3.76
N GLN A 514 -80.45 84.16 -3.09
CA GLN A 514 -80.16 82.77 -2.76
C GLN A 514 -80.19 81.86 -4.01
N VAL A 515 -81.14 82.06 -4.93
CA VAL A 515 -81.26 81.25 -6.15
C VAL A 515 -80.02 81.35 -7.05
N GLN A 516 -79.42 82.53 -7.18
CA GLN A 516 -78.19 82.67 -7.98
C GLN A 516 -77.01 81.95 -7.31
N LYS A 517 -76.88 82.08 -5.98
CA LYS A 517 -75.81 81.42 -5.21
C LYS A 517 -75.89 79.88 -5.24
N ILE A 518 -77.11 79.32 -5.31
CA ILE A 518 -77.30 77.88 -5.50
C ILE A 518 -76.74 77.43 -6.84
N ARG A 519 -77.06 78.15 -7.92
CA ARG A 519 -76.64 77.78 -9.29
C ARG A 519 -75.12 77.82 -9.48
N ASP A 520 -74.45 78.79 -8.86
CA ASP A 520 -72.98 78.90 -8.90
C ASP A 520 -72.31 77.76 -8.08
N LEU A 521 -72.93 77.31 -6.99
CA LEU A 521 -72.45 76.18 -6.19
C LEU A 521 -72.69 74.83 -6.88
N GLU A 522 -73.81 74.66 -7.59
CA GLU A 522 -74.09 73.46 -8.39
C GLU A 522 -73.04 73.28 -9.50
N HIS A 523 -72.71 74.34 -10.24
CA HIS A 523 -71.65 74.31 -11.25
C HIS A 523 -70.28 73.92 -10.67
N ALA A 524 -69.92 74.48 -9.51
CA ALA A 524 -68.68 74.12 -8.83
C ALA A 524 -68.67 72.64 -8.42
N VAL A 525 -69.77 72.11 -7.87
CA VAL A 525 -69.88 70.69 -7.49
C VAL A 525 -69.70 69.76 -8.70
N ASP A 526 -70.24 70.11 -9.86
CA ASP A 526 -70.05 69.32 -11.10
C ASP A 526 -68.58 69.37 -11.59
N GLU A 527 -67.93 70.53 -11.56
CA GLU A 527 -66.51 70.67 -11.90
C GLU A 527 -65.59 69.85 -10.97
N TRP A 528 -65.82 69.93 -9.65
CA TRP A 528 -65.10 69.11 -8.67
C TRP A 528 -65.37 67.61 -8.86
N THR A 529 -66.58 67.23 -9.25
CA THR A 529 -66.95 65.84 -9.52
C THR A 529 -66.26 65.29 -10.77
N GLU A 530 -66.17 66.07 -11.84
CA GLU A 530 -65.41 65.68 -13.05
C GLU A 530 -63.90 65.66 -12.81
N LEU A 531 -63.36 66.59 -12.02
CA LEU A 531 -61.95 66.57 -11.61
C LEU A 531 -61.61 65.34 -10.76
N ALA A 532 -62.50 64.95 -9.84
CA ALA A 532 -62.39 63.72 -9.05
C ALA A 532 -62.44 62.46 -9.93
N LYS A 533 -63.34 62.40 -10.92
CA LYS A 533 -63.40 61.28 -11.88
C LYS A 533 -62.14 61.17 -12.73
N ARG A 534 -61.59 62.29 -13.23
CA ARG A 534 -60.35 62.31 -14.02
C ARG A 534 -59.14 61.87 -13.21
N SER A 535 -58.93 62.47 -12.03
CA SER A 535 -57.82 62.11 -11.15
C SER A 535 -57.90 60.66 -10.65
N TYR A 536 -59.10 60.14 -10.36
CA TYR A 536 -59.27 58.73 -10.02
C TYR A 536 -58.98 57.79 -11.20
N LYS A 537 -59.35 58.18 -12.43
CA LYS A 537 -59.03 57.42 -13.64
C LYS A 537 -57.52 57.41 -13.92
N GLU A 538 -56.86 58.58 -13.86
CA GLU A 538 -55.42 58.70 -14.01
C GLU A 538 -54.67 57.88 -12.95
N TYR A 539 -55.09 57.95 -11.68
CA TYR A 539 -54.52 57.12 -10.61
C TYR A 539 -54.72 55.61 -10.87
N ARG A 540 -55.91 55.21 -11.32
CA ARG A 540 -56.22 53.81 -11.67
C ARG A 540 -55.38 53.29 -12.83
N ASP A 541 -55.15 54.12 -13.85
CA ASP A 541 -54.35 53.79 -15.02
C ASP A 541 -52.84 53.81 -14.71
N LEU A 542 -52.39 54.61 -13.73
CA LEU A 542 -51.01 54.66 -13.25
C LEU A 542 -50.66 53.53 -12.25
N LEU A 543 -51.65 52.98 -11.55
CA LEU A 543 -51.45 51.97 -10.49
C LEU A 543 -50.74 50.69 -10.98
N PRO A 544 -51.05 50.10 -12.16
CA PRO A 544 -50.30 48.96 -12.70
C PRO A 544 -48.84 49.32 -13.03
N LEU A 545 -48.61 50.52 -13.58
CA LEU A 545 -47.27 51.01 -13.93
C LEU A 545 -46.42 51.25 -12.67
N SER A 546 -47.01 51.80 -11.61
CA SER A 546 -46.37 51.95 -10.30
C SER A 546 -46.01 50.60 -9.67
N LYS A 547 -46.91 49.60 -9.73
CA LYS A 547 -46.59 48.23 -9.29
C LYS A 547 -45.46 47.59 -10.08
N GLN A 548 -45.44 47.80 -11.39
CA GLN A 548 -44.36 47.28 -12.26
C GLN A 548 -43.02 47.99 -11.97
N ALA A 549 -43.04 49.30 -11.71
CA ALA A 549 -41.86 50.05 -11.31
C ALA A 549 -41.28 49.56 -9.96
N GLU A 550 -42.13 49.28 -8.97
CA GLU A 550 -41.68 48.74 -7.68
C GLU A 550 -41.15 47.30 -7.80
N GLN A 551 -41.73 46.48 -8.69
CA GLN A 551 -41.17 45.16 -9.03
C GLN A 551 -39.78 45.26 -9.66
N TYR A 552 -39.55 46.21 -10.58
CA TYR A 552 -38.21 46.47 -11.12
C TYR A 552 -37.25 47.00 -10.07
N ARG A 553 -37.71 47.84 -9.12
CA ARG A 553 -36.91 48.34 -8.00
C ARG A 553 -36.47 47.20 -7.08
N GLN A 554 -37.37 46.30 -6.72
CA GLN A 554 -37.05 45.12 -5.92
C GLN A 554 -36.09 44.18 -6.65
N ALA A 555 -36.35 43.88 -7.93
CA ALA A 555 -35.48 43.03 -8.74
C ALA A 555 -34.09 43.63 -9.01
N ALA A 556 -33.92 44.95 -8.86
CA ALA A 556 -32.60 45.60 -8.86
C ALA A 556 -31.89 45.41 -7.52
N LEU A 557 -32.58 45.61 -6.38
CA LEU A 557 -32.03 45.38 -5.04
C LEU A 557 -31.58 43.92 -4.85
N ASP A 558 -32.41 42.95 -5.27
CA ASP A 558 -32.08 41.52 -5.21
C ASP A 558 -30.81 41.20 -6.02
N LYS A 559 -30.61 41.87 -7.16
CA LYS A 559 -29.39 41.74 -7.99
C LYS A 559 -28.17 42.38 -7.32
N ASP A 560 -28.32 43.56 -6.73
CA ASP A 560 -27.24 44.23 -6.01
C ASP A 560 -26.74 43.40 -4.81
N ASP A 561 -27.64 42.71 -4.10
CA ASP A 561 -27.25 41.81 -3.01
C ASP A 561 -26.58 40.53 -3.50
N VAL A 562 -26.97 40.00 -4.68
CA VAL A 562 -26.22 38.93 -5.36
C VAL A 562 -24.84 39.42 -5.79
N VAL A 563 -24.71 40.64 -6.32
CA VAL A 563 -23.41 41.23 -6.70
C VAL A 563 -22.51 41.38 -5.47
N LYS A 564 -22.99 41.97 -4.37
CA LYS A 564 -22.21 42.09 -3.10
C LYS A 564 -21.76 40.72 -2.57
N ASN A 565 -22.61 39.69 -2.68
CA ASN A 565 -22.26 38.34 -2.25
C ASN A 565 -21.16 37.74 -3.13
N LEU A 566 -21.24 37.92 -4.46
CA LEU A 566 -20.20 37.50 -5.40
C LEU A 566 -18.89 38.28 -5.19
N GLU A 567 -18.94 39.57 -4.88
CA GLU A 567 -17.77 40.38 -4.53
C GLU A 567 -17.10 39.89 -3.22
N LEU A 568 -17.89 39.57 -2.19
CA LEU A 568 -17.41 38.95 -0.95
C LEU A 568 -16.77 37.58 -1.19
N GLN A 569 -17.35 36.76 -2.07
CA GLN A 569 -16.78 35.47 -2.46
C GLN A 569 -15.47 35.66 -3.25
N LEU A 570 -15.41 36.59 -4.21
CA LEU A 570 -14.20 36.94 -4.94
C LEU A 570 -13.10 37.46 -4.02
N ALA A 571 -13.43 38.34 -3.07
CA ALA A 571 -12.49 38.82 -2.06
C ALA A 571 -11.96 37.66 -1.18
N THR A 572 -12.85 36.73 -0.80
CA THR A 572 -12.47 35.53 -0.01
C THR A 572 -11.57 34.58 -0.80
N VAL A 573 -11.85 34.36 -2.09
CA VAL A 573 -11.01 33.54 -2.98
C VAL A 573 -9.65 34.22 -3.20
N LYS A 574 -9.62 35.54 -3.42
CA LYS A 574 -8.39 36.31 -3.57
C LYS A 574 -7.53 36.28 -2.29
N ALA A 575 -8.15 36.43 -1.12
CA ALA A 575 -7.47 36.30 0.17
C ALA A 575 -6.90 34.89 0.41
N LYS A 576 -7.67 33.83 0.08
CA LYS A 576 -7.19 32.44 0.13
C LYS A 576 -6.04 32.17 -0.84
N ALA A 577 -6.08 32.74 -2.04
CA ALA A 577 -4.99 32.67 -3.00
C ALA A 577 -3.72 33.39 -2.50
N SER A 578 -3.86 34.49 -1.74
CA SER A 578 -2.73 35.22 -1.14
C SER A 578 -2.14 34.58 0.13
N GLN A 579 -2.88 33.71 0.85
CA GLN A 579 -2.38 33.05 2.06
C GLN A 579 -1.71 31.69 1.80
N SER A 580 -1.84 31.12 0.59
CA SER A 580 -1.19 29.86 0.22
C SER A 580 0.24 30.07 -0.29
N THR A 581 1.19 30.23 0.65
CA THR A 581 2.66 30.17 0.47
C THR A 581 3.29 31.16 -0.52
N GLY A 582 4.20 32.01 -0.03
CA GLY A 582 4.89 32.99 -0.87
C GLY A 582 5.91 32.36 -1.83
N ALA A 583 5.74 32.64 -3.13
CA ALA A 583 6.80 32.78 -4.12
C ALA A 583 6.22 33.31 -5.45
N GLY A 584 6.75 34.43 -5.97
CA GLY A 584 6.78 34.79 -7.40
C GLY A 584 5.44 35.01 -8.16
N PRO A 585 5.17 36.22 -8.68
CA PRO A 585 4.07 36.42 -9.62
C PRO A 585 4.45 35.89 -11.01
N THR A 586 3.97 34.69 -11.39
CA THR A 586 3.94 34.17 -12.79
C THR A 586 3.30 32.76 -12.94
N GLY A 587 3.08 31.99 -11.87
CA GLY A 587 2.80 30.55 -11.97
C GLY A 587 1.39 30.07 -12.33
N GLY A 588 0.43 30.96 -12.63
CA GLY A 588 -0.98 30.59 -12.81
C GLY A 588 -1.26 29.72 -14.04
N ASP A 589 -0.83 30.18 -15.22
CA ASP A 589 -1.08 29.50 -16.49
C ASP A 589 -0.39 28.13 -16.58
N ALA A 590 0.82 28.00 -16.03
CA ALA A 590 1.60 26.76 -16.12
C ALA A 590 0.87 25.54 -15.53
N ARG A 591 0.08 25.73 -14.44
CA ARG A 591 -0.73 24.65 -13.84
C ARG A 591 -1.99 24.34 -14.66
N TYR A 592 -2.62 25.35 -15.25
CA TYR A 592 -3.78 25.17 -16.14
C TYR A 592 -3.39 24.39 -17.40
N TRP A 593 -2.32 24.81 -18.09
CA TRP A 593 -1.84 24.14 -19.30
C TRP A 593 -1.31 22.74 -19.03
N LYS A 594 -0.62 22.51 -17.89
CA LYS A 594 -0.17 21.17 -17.50
C LYS A 594 -1.35 20.21 -17.29
N SER A 595 -2.37 20.61 -16.54
CA SER A 595 -3.58 19.80 -16.33
C SER A 595 -4.30 19.46 -17.65
N LYS A 596 -4.38 20.42 -18.57
CA LYS A 596 -4.98 20.22 -19.90
C LYS A 596 -4.16 19.26 -20.78
N TYR A 597 -2.83 19.31 -20.70
CA TYR A 597 -1.93 18.37 -21.40
C TYR A 597 -2.00 16.96 -20.82
N GLU A 598 -2.02 16.82 -19.48
CA GLU A 598 -2.16 15.52 -18.81
C GLU A 598 -3.51 14.86 -19.15
N THR A 599 -4.58 15.66 -19.25
CA THR A 599 -5.91 15.17 -19.67
C THR A 599 -5.92 14.73 -21.15
N LEU A 600 -5.23 15.46 -22.03
CA LEU A 600 -5.10 15.07 -23.45
C LEU A 600 -4.25 13.80 -23.64
N LEU A 601 -3.16 13.66 -22.88
CA LEU A 601 -2.32 12.46 -22.89
C LEU A 601 -3.09 11.22 -22.38
N ALA A 602 -3.92 11.38 -21.34
CA ALA A 602 -4.76 10.30 -20.85
C ALA A 602 -5.80 9.82 -21.88
N ASN A 603 -6.36 10.71 -22.68
CA ASN A 603 -7.36 10.37 -23.72
C ASN A 603 -6.76 9.84 -25.04
N VAL A 604 -5.43 9.91 -25.23
CA VAL A 604 -4.74 9.38 -26.42
C VAL A 604 -4.09 8.01 -26.15
N GLY A 605 -4.09 7.56 -24.89
CA GLY A 605 -3.56 6.27 -24.46
C GLY A 605 -4.58 5.15 -24.26
N ALA A 606 -5.77 5.25 -24.86
CA ALA A 606 -6.88 4.29 -24.76
C ALA A 606 -7.35 3.82 -26.14
#